data_AF-A0A7V4Q7N4-F1
#
_entry.id   AF-A0A7V4Q7N4-F1
#
_cell.length_a   1.000
_cell.length_b   1.000
_cell.length_c   1.000
_cell.angle_alpha   90.00
_cell.angle_beta   90.00
_cell.angle_gamma   90.00
#
_symmetry.space_group_name_H-M   'P 1'
#
loop_
_entity.id
_entity.type
_entity.pdbx_description
1 polymer ?
#
loop_
_entity_poly.entity_id
_entity_poly.type
_entity_poly.pdbx_seq_one_letter_code
_entity_poly.pdbx_strand_id
1 'polypeptide(L)'
;YLVYDWIAFPLKLFVTKASIAFLKLFGVVVMREGNVILLPATTLEVADACSGIRSLISLLALAVAYSFFLRLTTLKRCLLILSAIPIAICANALRVIGTGFLAQYWGARAAEGFFHEFAGMAVFVVAITLLISLGALLVRPDGRTP
;
A
#
# COMPACT_ATOMS: atom_id res chain seq x y z
N TYR A 1 -2.36 -21.15 -3.90
CA TYR A 1 -3.64 -20.64 -3.38
C TYR A 1 -3.69 -20.72 -1.85
N LEU A 2 -3.59 -21.90 -1.22
CA LEU A 2 -3.62 -22.02 0.26
C LEU A 2 -2.64 -21.11 1.03
N VAL A 3 -1.33 -21.10 0.70
CA VAL A 3 -0.35 -20.25 1.42
C VAL A 3 -0.57 -18.75 1.19
N TYR A 4 -1.09 -18.38 0.02
CA TYR A 4 -1.37 -16.99 -0.34
C TYR A 4 -2.48 -16.42 0.55
N ASP A 5 -3.58 -17.16 0.71
CA ASP A 5 -4.72 -16.71 1.52
C ASP A 5 -4.37 -16.60 3.00
N TRP A 6 -3.49 -17.47 3.51
CA TRP A 6 -3.04 -17.45 4.90
C TRP A 6 -2.23 -16.20 5.28
N ILE A 7 -1.43 -15.67 4.36
CA ILE A 7 -0.62 -14.46 4.59
C ILE A 7 -1.42 -13.20 4.20
N ALA A 8 -2.20 -13.29 3.13
CA ALA A 8 -3.00 -12.18 2.62
C ALA A 8 -4.09 -11.76 3.60
N PHE A 9 -4.81 -12.72 4.18
CA PHE A 9 -5.97 -12.46 5.02
C PHE A 9 -5.68 -11.60 6.27
N PRO A 10 -4.67 -11.89 7.11
CA PRO A 10 -4.36 -11.04 8.26
C PRO A 10 -3.95 -9.63 7.83
N LEU A 11 -3.24 -9.50 6.71
CA LEU A 11 -2.86 -8.19 6.18
C LEU A 11 -4.07 -7.40 5.69
N LYS A 12 -5.00 -8.06 4.97
CA LYS A 12 -6.27 -7.47 4.52
C LYS A 12 -7.07 -6.96 5.72
N LEU A 13 -7.18 -7.75 6.80
CA LEU A 13 -7.86 -7.33 8.02
C LEU A 13 -7.18 -6.14 8.71
N PHE A 14 -5.85 -6.11 8.76
CA PHE A 14 -5.10 -4.98 9.31
C PHE A 14 -5.37 -3.70 8.52
N VAL A 15 -5.24 -3.75 7.20
CA VAL A 15 -5.51 -2.61 6.31
C VAL A 15 -6.96 -2.15 6.43
N THR A 16 -7.92 -3.08 6.49
CA THR A 16 -9.35 -2.76 6.69
C THR A 16 -9.56 -2.00 8.00
N LYS A 17 -9.01 -2.51 9.11
CA LYS A 17 -9.13 -1.88 10.43
C LYS A 17 -8.50 -0.49 10.44
N ALA A 18 -7.28 -0.35 9.90
CA ALA A 18 -6.58 0.94 9.82
C ALA A 18 -7.37 1.96 8.97
N SER A 19 -7.87 1.53 7.81
CA SER A 19 -8.64 2.39 6.91
C SER A 19 -9.96 2.84 7.55
N ILE A 20 -10.67 1.93 8.21
CA ILE A 20 -11.91 2.27 8.93
C ILE A 20 -11.64 3.22 10.09
N ALA A 21 -10.60 2.99 10.89
CA ALA A 21 -10.24 3.88 11.99
C ALA A 21 -9.97 5.30 11.48
N PHE A 22 -9.25 5.42 10.36
CA PHE A 22 -9.01 6.71 9.71
C PHE A 22 -10.30 7.34 9.17
N LEU A 23 -11.11 6.61 8.41
CA LEU A 23 -12.37 7.12 7.86
C LEU A 23 -13.33 7.60 8.96
N LYS A 24 -13.43 6.87 10.08
CA LYS A 24 -14.24 7.28 11.24
C LYS A 24 -13.71 8.53 11.91
N LEU A 25 -12.38 8.70 12.00
CA LEU A 25 -11.76 9.90 12.55
C LEU A 25 -12.19 11.16 11.77
N PHE A 26 -12.41 11.03 10.47
CA PHE A 26 -12.87 12.11 9.59
C PHE A 26 -14.40 12.17 9.44
N GLY A 27 -15.16 11.49 10.31
CA GLY A 27 -16.62 11.57 10.36
C GLY A 27 -17.36 10.75 9.29
N VAL A 28 -16.67 9.85 8.58
CA VAL A 28 -17.30 8.98 7.58
C VAL A 28 -18.01 7.82 8.29
N VAL A 29 -19.31 7.65 8.02
CA VAL A 29 -20.11 6.54 8.53
C VAL A 29 -19.75 5.27 7.77
N VAL A 30 -19.07 4.34 8.43
CA VAL A 30 -18.63 3.06 7.83
C VAL A 30 -18.86 1.88 8.77
N MET A 31 -19.28 0.75 8.20
CA MET A 31 -19.40 -0.54 8.90
C MET A 31 -18.38 -1.55 8.38
N ARG A 32 -18.03 -2.54 9.21
CA ARG A 32 -17.03 -3.58 8.88
C ARG A 32 -17.68 -4.95 8.90
N GLU A 33 -17.52 -5.70 7.81
CA GLU A 33 -17.82 -7.12 7.75
C GLU A 33 -16.58 -7.87 7.24
N GLY A 34 -15.81 -8.46 8.16
CA GLY A 34 -14.52 -9.07 7.84
C GLY A 34 -13.54 -8.08 7.21
N ASN A 35 -13.19 -8.30 5.94
CA ASN A 35 -12.36 -7.44 5.10
C ASN A 35 -13.19 -6.56 4.14
N VAL A 36 -14.50 -6.44 4.35
CA VAL A 36 -15.39 -5.56 3.59
C VAL A 36 -15.73 -4.32 4.42
N ILE A 37 -15.66 -3.16 3.78
CA ILE A 37 -16.04 -1.86 4.31
C ILE A 37 -17.36 -1.48 3.67
N LEU A 38 -18.43 -1.38 4.45
CA LEU A 38 -19.74 -0.95 3.98
C LEU A 38 -19.86 0.57 4.20
N LEU A 39 -20.08 1.30 3.11
CA LEU A 39 -20.43 2.71 3.10
C LEU A 39 -21.90 2.86 2.67
N PRO A 40 -22.59 3.95 3.06
CA PRO A 40 -23.97 4.20 2.63
C PRO A 40 -24.13 4.22 1.11
N ALA A 41 -23.09 4.67 0.38
CA ALA A 41 -23.10 4.78 -1.06
C ALA A 41 -22.61 3.52 -1.80
N THR A 42 -21.77 2.68 -1.18
CA THR A 42 -21.14 1.52 -1.84
C THR A 42 -20.51 0.56 -0.84
N THR A 43 -20.18 -0.65 -1.28
CA THR A 43 -19.31 -1.58 -0.54
C THR A 43 -17.89 -1.55 -1.11
N LEU A 44 -16.89 -1.62 -0.25
CA LEU A 44 -15.48 -1.71 -0.61
C LEU A 44 -14.89 -2.98 0.00
N GLU A 45 -14.60 -3.97 -0.83
CA GLU A 45 -13.89 -5.16 -0.38
C GLU A 45 -12.38 -4.93 -0.39
N VAL A 46 -11.76 -5.03 0.79
CA VAL A 46 -10.30 -5.08 0.95
C VAL A 46 -9.76 -6.47 0.52
N ALA A 47 -10.62 -7.33 -0.04
CA ALA A 47 -10.30 -8.65 -0.55
C ALA A 47 -9.71 -8.60 -1.97
N ASP A 48 -10.41 -7.97 -2.92
CA ASP A 48 -10.10 -8.10 -4.35
C ASP A 48 -10.35 -6.84 -5.18
N ALA A 49 -10.55 -5.68 -4.54
CA ALA A 49 -10.42 -4.40 -5.24
C ALA A 49 -8.93 -4.05 -5.50
N CYS A 50 -8.36 -4.73 -6.49
CA CYS A 50 -7.33 -4.36 -7.49
C CYS A 50 -5.80 -4.38 -7.28
N SER A 51 -5.11 -4.45 -6.13
CA SER A 51 -3.63 -4.46 -6.24
C SER A 51 -2.76 -4.84 -5.05
N GLY A 52 -3.24 -4.95 -3.81
CA GLY A 52 -2.36 -4.96 -2.63
C GLY A 52 -1.16 -5.92 -2.72
N ILE A 53 -1.39 -7.19 -3.09
CA ILE A 53 -0.30 -8.17 -3.22
C ILE A 53 0.45 -8.03 -4.55
N ARG A 54 -0.23 -7.66 -5.64
CA ARG A 54 0.44 -7.42 -6.93
C ARG A 54 1.42 -6.24 -6.83
N SER A 55 0.97 -5.13 -6.25
CA SER A 55 1.79 -3.96 -5.92
C SER A 55 2.90 -4.30 -4.93
N LEU A 56 2.65 -5.14 -3.92
CA LEU A 56 3.69 -5.63 -3.00
C LEU A 56 4.76 -6.43 -3.76
N ILE A 57 4.36 -7.37 -4.60
CA ILE A 57 5.28 -8.18 -5.42
C ILE A 57 6.05 -7.28 -6.39
N SER A 58 5.39 -6.32 -7.05
CA SER A 58 6.03 -5.36 -7.94
C SER A 58 7.03 -4.47 -7.20
N LEU A 59 6.69 -3.95 -6.02
CA LEU A 59 7.59 -3.13 -5.20
C LEU A 59 8.77 -3.95 -4.65
N LEU A 60 8.54 -5.20 -4.25
CA LEU A 60 9.61 -6.12 -3.84
C LEU A 60 10.55 -6.43 -5.00
N ALA A 61 10.02 -6.74 -6.19
CA ALA A 61 10.81 -6.97 -7.38
C ALA A 61 11.64 -5.72 -7.75
N LEU A 62 11.03 -4.54 -7.69
CA LEU A 62 11.71 -3.27 -7.90
C LEU A 62 12.78 -3.01 -6.83
N ALA A 63 12.51 -3.28 -5.56
CA ALA A 63 13.46 -3.11 -4.47
C ALA A 63 14.69 -4.01 -4.65
N VAL A 64 14.47 -5.27 -5.03
CA VAL A 64 15.53 -6.22 -5.35
C VAL A 64 16.36 -5.71 -6.53
N ALA A 65 15.72 -5.40 -7.66
CA ALA A 65 16.40 -4.90 -8.85
C ALA A 65 17.18 -3.61 -8.56
N TYR A 66 16.54 -2.63 -7.92
CA TYR A 66 17.14 -1.35 -7.56
C TYR A 66 18.35 -1.52 -6.61
N SER A 67 18.27 -2.45 -5.65
CA SER A 67 19.36 -2.73 -4.72
C SER A 67 20.63 -3.30 -5.36
N PHE A 68 20.53 -3.86 -6.58
CA PHE A 68 21.69 -4.32 -7.36
C PHE A 68 22.40 -3.16 -8.07
N PHE A 69 21.68 -2.11 -8.44
CA PHE A 69 22.26 -0.90 -9.03
C PHE A 69 22.92 0.00 -7.98
N LEU A 70 22.53 -0.12 -6.71
CA LEU A 70 23.11 0.64 -5.61
C LEU A 70 24.33 -0.06 -4.99
N ARG A 71 25.38 0.71 -4.68
CA ARG A 71 26.54 0.24 -3.91
C ARG A 71 26.19 0.17 -2.41
N LEU A 72 25.44 -0.85 -2.02
CA LEU A 72 25.02 -1.09 -0.63
C LEU A 72 25.77 -2.26 0.00
N THR A 73 26.00 -2.19 1.32
CA THR A 73 26.39 -3.36 2.11
C THR A 73 25.25 -4.38 2.15
N THR A 74 25.54 -5.66 2.43
CA THR A 74 24.52 -6.71 2.52
C THR A 74 23.39 -6.34 3.50
N LEU A 75 23.72 -5.70 4.62
CA LEU A 75 22.75 -5.24 5.61
C LEU A 75 21.85 -4.13 5.06
N LYS A 76 22.42 -3.10 4.42
CA LYS A 76 21.64 -2.01 3.80
C LYS A 76 20.76 -2.49 2.65
N ARG A 77 21.24 -3.47 1.88
CA ARG A 77 20.46 -4.14 0.83
C ARG A 77 19.26 -4.88 1.41
N CYS A 78 19.45 -5.69 2.45
CA CYS A 78 18.36 -6.38 3.12
C CYS A 78 17.35 -5.40 3.71
N LEU A 79 17.80 -4.30 4.34
CA LEU A 79 16.92 -3.25 4.85
C LEU A 79 16.07 -2.62 3.75
N LEU A 80 16.67 -2.29 2.59
CA LEU A 80 15.95 -1.73 1.45
C LEU A 80 14.87 -2.70 0.94
N ILE A 81 15.21 -3.98 0.76
CA ILE A 81 14.25 -5.00 0.28
C ILE A 81 13.12 -5.19 1.29
N LEU A 82 13.44 -5.30 2.59
CA LEU A 82 12.44 -5.48 3.65
C LEU A 82 11.54 -4.26 3.80
N SER A 83 12.05 -3.05 3.53
CA SER A 83 11.26 -1.81 3.59
C SER A 83 10.15 -1.74 2.53
N ALA A 84 10.25 -2.49 1.43
CA ALA A 84 9.20 -2.56 0.42
C ALA A 84 7.88 -3.12 1.00
N ILE A 85 7.96 -3.99 2.01
CA ILE A 85 6.78 -4.55 2.68
C ILE A 85 5.95 -3.47 3.38
N PRO A 86 6.46 -2.73 4.39
CA PRO A 86 5.69 -1.67 5.03
C PRO A 86 5.30 -0.55 4.05
N ILE A 87 6.15 -0.19 3.08
CA ILE A 87 5.81 0.81 2.06
C ILE A 87 4.58 0.36 1.25
N ALA A 88 4.54 -0.89 0.78
CA ALA A 88 3.42 -1.43 0.02
C ALA A 88 2.13 -1.50 0.86
N ILE A 89 2.23 -1.86 2.15
CA ILE A 89 1.09 -1.91 3.07
C ILE A 89 0.52 -0.50 3.28
N CYS A 90 1.38 0.48 3.55
CA CYS A 90 0.97 1.87 3.73
C CYS A 90 0.35 2.45 2.46
N ALA A 91 0.95 2.22 1.30
CA ALA A 91 0.39 2.60 0.02
C ALA A 91 -1.00 1.97 -0.18
N ASN A 92 -1.15 0.67 0.07
CA ASN A 92 -2.45 0.02 -0.05
C ASN A 92 -3.51 0.62 0.91
N ALA A 93 -3.14 0.94 2.15
CA ALA A 93 -4.04 1.61 3.09
C ALA A 93 -4.47 3.01 2.61
N LEU A 94 -3.52 3.82 2.13
CA LEU A 94 -3.83 5.14 1.56
C LEU A 94 -4.77 5.05 0.37
N ARG A 95 -4.59 4.03 -0.48
CA ARG A 95 -5.50 3.77 -1.60
C ARG A 95 -6.91 3.46 -1.11
N VAL A 96 -7.08 2.52 -0.17
CA VAL A 96 -8.39 2.13 0.38
C VAL A 96 -9.09 3.32 1.05
N ILE A 97 -8.33 4.13 1.80
CA ILE A 97 -8.82 5.37 2.42
C ILE A 97 -9.28 6.36 1.34
N GLY A 98 -8.45 6.59 0.32
CA GLY A 98 -8.76 7.49 -0.79
C GLY A 98 -10.02 7.08 -1.55
N THR A 99 -10.16 5.78 -1.85
CA THR A 99 -11.38 5.25 -2.48
C THR A 99 -12.61 5.36 -1.57
N GLY A 100 -12.44 5.23 -0.25
CA GLY A 100 -13.50 5.44 0.73
C GLY A 100 -14.01 6.88 0.76
N PHE A 101 -13.10 7.85 0.75
CA PHE A 101 -13.47 9.27 0.66
C PHE A 101 -14.14 9.61 -0.68
N LEU A 102 -13.60 9.08 -1.77
CA LEU A 102 -14.16 9.29 -3.10
C LEU A 102 -15.59 8.73 -3.20
N ALA A 103 -15.83 7.55 -2.64
CA ALA A 103 -17.16 6.95 -2.55
C ALA A 103 -18.12 7.79 -1.70
N GLN A 104 -17.65 8.35 -0.59
CA GLN A 104 -18.48 9.16 0.31
C GLN A 104 -18.90 10.50 -0.30
N TYR A 105 -17.98 11.22 -0.95
CA TYR A 105 -18.22 12.59 -1.42
C TYR A 105 -18.69 12.67 -2.88
N TRP A 106 -18.24 11.74 -3.74
CA TRP A 106 -18.58 11.73 -5.17
C TRP A 106 -19.43 10.52 -5.59
N GLY A 107 -19.83 9.66 -4.64
CA GLY A 107 -20.67 8.50 -4.86
C GLY A 107 -19.93 7.30 -5.48
N ALA A 108 -20.63 6.16 -5.58
CA ALA A 108 -20.07 4.89 -6.03
C ALA A 108 -19.42 4.96 -7.43
N ARG A 109 -20.03 5.71 -8.36
CA ARG A 109 -19.51 5.85 -9.74
C ARG A 109 -18.13 6.50 -9.81
N ALA A 110 -17.82 7.41 -8.90
CA ALA A 110 -16.49 7.99 -8.83
C ALA A 110 -15.48 6.99 -8.26
N ALA A 111 -15.90 6.17 -7.29
CA ALA A 111 -15.06 5.17 -6.65
C ALA A 111 -14.70 3.96 -7.55
N GLU A 112 -15.42 3.72 -8.64
CA GLU A 112 -15.15 2.65 -9.61
C GLU A 112 -14.65 3.15 -10.98
N GLY A 113 -14.81 4.44 -11.29
CA GLY A 113 -14.43 5.03 -12.58
C GLY A 113 -12.97 5.46 -12.67
N PHE A 114 -12.68 6.41 -13.57
CA PHE A 114 -11.34 6.98 -13.81
C PHE A 114 -10.56 7.36 -12.53
N PHE A 115 -11.26 7.92 -11.54
CA PHE A 115 -10.64 8.33 -10.28
C PHE A 115 -10.12 7.15 -9.45
N HIS A 116 -10.69 5.94 -9.60
CA HIS A 116 -10.20 4.72 -8.97
C HIS A 116 -8.82 4.34 -9.49
N GLU A 117 -8.68 4.24 -10.82
CA GLU A 117 -7.41 3.87 -11.46
C GLU A 117 -6.35 4.94 -11.22
N PHE A 118 -6.73 6.22 -11.34
CA PHE A 118 -5.84 7.35 -11.07
C PHE A 118 -5.34 7.34 -9.62
N ALA A 119 -6.21 7.15 -8.64
CA ALA A 119 -5.82 7.06 -7.23
C ALA A 119 -4.89 5.86 -6.98
N GLY A 120 -5.17 4.72 -7.61
CA GLY A 120 -4.31 3.53 -7.55
C GLY A 120 -2.90 3.80 -8.10
N MET A 121 -2.81 4.42 -9.27
CA MET A 121 -1.53 4.78 -9.90
C MET A 121 -0.77 5.83 -9.09
N ALA A 122 -1.44 6.89 -8.63
CA ALA A 122 -0.82 7.95 -7.84
C ALA A 122 -0.17 7.39 -6.57
N VAL A 123 -0.90 6.52 -5.85
CA VAL A 123 -0.38 5.90 -4.62
C VAL A 123 0.76 4.93 -4.92
N PHE A 124 0.73 4.23 -6.05
CA PHE A 124 1.85 3.38 -6.48
C PHE A 124 3.10 4.19 -6.84
N VAL A 125 2.95 5.32 -7.52
CA VAL A 125 4.06 6.25 -7.81
C VAL A 125 4.68 6.76 -6.52
N VAL A 126 3.86 7.17 -5.54
CA VAL A 126 4.36 7.57 -4.21
C VAL A 126 5.16 6.46 -3.55
N ALA A 127 4.69 5.21 -3.62
CA ALA A 127 5.40 4.06 -3.06
C ALA A 127 6.77 3.84 -3.73
N ILE A 128 6.85 3.97 -5.06
CA ILE A 128 8.12 3.91 -5.81
C ILE A 128 9.05 5.05 -5.38
N THR A 129 8.55 6.28 -5.32
CA THR A 129 9.35 7.45 -4.92
C THR A 129 9.92 7.27 -3.52
N LEU A 130 9.13 6.75 -2.56
CA LEU A 130 9.60 6.45 -1.21
C LEU A 130 10.71 5.40 -1.21
N LEU A 131 10.54 4.33 -1.98
CA LEU A 131 11.54 3.26 -2.11
C LEU A 131 12.86 3.77 -2.70
N ILE A 132 12.78 4.57 -3.77
CA ILE A 132 13.96 5.18 -4.41
C ILE A 132 14.64 6.15 -3.45
N SER A 133 13.88 7.00 -2.77
CA SER A 133 14.40 7.97 -1.80
C SER A 133 15.12 7.29 -0.64
N LEU A 134 14.57 6.17 -0.15
CA LEU A 134 15.18 5.37 0.91
C LEU A 134 16.48 4.72 0.42
N GLY A 135 16.51 4.16 -0.79
CA GLY A 135 17.74 3.64 -1.38
C GLY A 135 18.81 4.73 -1.55
N ALA A 136 18.45 5.91 -2.05
CA ALA A 136 19.36 7.05 -2.15
C ALA A 136 19.89 7.50 -0.78
N LEU A 137 19.06 7.47 0.27
CA LEU A 137 19.49 7.76 1.64
C LEU A 137 20.47 6.70 2.18
N LEU A 138 20.22 5.41 1.91
CA LEU A 138 21.08 4.30 2.31
C LEU A 138 22.44 4.29 1.60
N VAL A 139 22.50 4.80 0.37
CA VAL A 139 23.73 4.96 -0.42
C VAL A 139 24.67 6.00 0.17
N ARG A 140 24.18 6.89 1.05
CA ARG A 140 25.05 7.87 1.71
C ARG A 140 26.25 7.15 2.32
N PRO A 141 27.47 7.65 2.06
CA PRO A 141 28.68 7.00 2.52
C PRO A 141 28.62 6.98 4.04
N ASP A 142 28.46 5.79 4.61
CA ASP A 142 28.79 5.62 6.01
C ASP A 142 30.25 6.06 6.11
N GLY A 143 30.53 7.11 6.87
CA GLY A 143 31.88 7.59 7.17
C GLY A 143 32.69 6.60 8.02
N ARG A 144 32.56 5.30 7.73
CA ARG A 144 33.39 4.22 8.25
C ARG A 144 34.21 3.65 7.10
N THR A 145 35.20 4.43 6.67
CA THR A 145 36.46 3.87 6.17
C THR A 145 37.36 3.52 7.38
N PRO A 146 38.28 2.56 7.21
CA PRO A 146 38.66 1.52 8.17
C PRO A 146 39.32 1.99 9.46
#